data_AF-A0A9P6LP15-F1
#
_entry.id   AF-A0A9P6LP15-F1
#
_cell.length_a   1.000
_cell.length_b   1.000
_cell.length_c   1.000
_cell.angle_alpha   90.00
_cell.angle_beta   90.00
_cell.angle_gamma   90.00
#
_symmetry.space_group_name_H-M   'P 1'
#
loop_
_entity.id
_entity.type
_entity.pdbx_description
1 polymer ?
#
loop_
_entity_poly.entity_id
_entity_poly.type
_entity_poly.pdbx_seq_one_letter_code
_entity_poly.pdbx_strand_id
1 'polypeptide(L)'
;PFPGMIASHDPTEIVEGLLVFGHSDLELYRLDQFEGAEYSRTTLKVTVHGHVPARFTMDKTRDCVTGTTLDAFVYVFTGPLEHLDLTRPWNYEAFKREH
;
A
#
# COMPACT_ATOMS: atom_id res chain seq x y z
N PRO A 1 -3.84 16.09 -7.91
CA PRO A 1 -3.30 15.61 -6.61
C PRO A 1 -3.34 14.09 -6.55
N PHE A 2 -2.17 13.45 -6.43
CA PHE A 2 -2.10 12.02 -6.21
C PHE A 2 -2.41 11.70 -4.74
N PRO A 3 -3.05 10.56 -4.46
CA PRO A 3 -3.33 10.17 -3.08
C PRO A 3 -2.02 9.88 -2.33
N GLY A 4 -1.93 10.34 -1.09
CA GLY A 4 -0.83 10.04 -0.18
C GLY A 4 -1.35 9.34 1.08
N MET A 5 -0.60 8.34 1.56
CA MET A 5 -0.85 7.72 2.86
C MET A 5 0.06 8.36 3.91
N ILE A 6 -0.51 8.80 5.02
CA ILE A 6 0.23 9.33 6.17
C ILE A 6 0.00 8.45 7.38
N ALA A 7 0.94 8.47 8.34
CA ALA A 7 0.78 7.73 9.58
C ALA A 7 -0.37 8.33 10.42
N SER A 8 -1.28 7.46 10.87
CA SER A 8 -2.33 7.82 11.82
C SER A 8 -2.09 7.23 13.19
N HIS A 9 -2.59 7.92 14.22
CA HIS A 9 -2.63 7.44 15.60
C HIS A 9 -3.96 6.75 15.94
N ASP A 10 -4.96 6.83 15.06
CA ASP A 10 -6.25 6.19 15.25
C ASP A 10 -6.23 4.77 14.64
N PRO A 11 -6.41 3.71 15.45
CA PRO A 11 -6.43 2.33 14.95
C PRO A 11 -7.67 1.99 14.11
N THR A 12 -8.68 2.86 14.08
CA THR A 12 -9.89 2.68 13.26
C THR A 12 -9.71 3.22 11.84
N GLU A 13 -8.68 4.01 11.58
CA GLU A 13 -8.33 4.48 10.24
C GLU A 13 -7.57 3.38 9.49
N ILE A 14 -8.25 2.77 8.52
CA ILE A 14 -7.73 1.66 7.73
C ILE A 14 -7.63 2.11 6.27
N VAL A 15 -6.51 1.78 5.63
CA VAL A 15 -6.34 1.94 4.18
C VAL A 15 -6.48 0.57 3.52
N GLU A 16 -7.49 0.45 2.67
CA GLU A 16 -7.66 -0.72 1.81
C GLU A 16 -6.87 -0.53 0.51
N GLY A 17 -6.27 -1.61 0.02
CA GLY A 17 -5.44 -1.55 -1.17
C GLY A 17 -5.22 -2.92 -1.80
N LEU A 18 -4.36 -2.94 -2.81
CA LEU A 18 -3.97 -4.14 -3.52
C LEU A 18 -2.59 -4.60 -3.05
N LEU A 19 -2.51 -5.85 -2.60
CA LEU A 19 -1.24 -6.49 -2.29
C LEU A 19 -0.68 -7.15 -3.55
N VAL A 20 0.48 -6.68 -4.00
CA VAL A 20 1.16 -7.19 -5.19
C VAL A 20 2.37 -8.01 -4.77
N PHE A 21 2.51 -9.20 -5.35
CA PHE A 21 3.61 -10.12 -5.07
C PHE A 21 4.56 -10.24 -6.27
N GLY A 22 5.77 -10.72 -6.00
CA GLY A 22 6.70 -11.13 -7.04
C GLY A 22 7.58 -10.02 -7.60
N HIS A 23 7.60 -8.83 -6.99
CA HIS A 23 8.57 -7.79 -7.34
C HIS A 23 9.99 -8.22 -6.97
N SER A 24 10.87 -8.16 -7.96
CA SER A 24 12.32 -8.26 -7.80
C SER A 24 12.89 -6.98 -7.19
N ASP A 25 14.11 -7.05 -6.65
CA ASP A 25 14.82 -5.89 -6.10
C ASP A 25 14.99 -4.76 -7.12
N LEU A 26 15.16 -5.09 -8.42
CA LEU A 26 15.26 -4.10 -9.49
C LEU A 26 13.92 -3.39 -9.74
N GLU A 27 12.81 -4.11 -9.67
CA GLU A 27 11.47 -3.51 -9.80
C GLU A 27 11.15 -2.63 -8.60
N LEU A 28 11.48 -3.09 -7.40
CA LEU A 28 11.39 -2.32 -6.17
C LEU A 28 12.21 -1.02 -6.25
N TYR A 29 13.44 -1.07 -6.77
CA TYR A 29 14.26 0.12 -6.99
C TYR A 29 13.62 1.08 -8.01
N ARG A 30 13.04 0.56 -9.09
CA ARG A 30 12.34 1.40 -10.09
C ARG A 30 11.09 2.06 -9.49
N LEU A 31 10.36 1.35 -8.63
CA LEU A 31 9.23 1.92 -7.89
C LEU A 31 9.70 3.03 -6.95
N ASP A 32 10.80 2.83 -6.22
CA ASP A 32 11.39 3.90 -5.37
C ASP A 32 11.70 5.16 -6.18
N GLN A 33 12.24 5.01 -7.40
CA GLN A 33 12.52 6.14 -8.29
C GLN A 33 11.26 6.79 -8.85
N PHE A 34 10.21 6.01 -9.12
CA PHE A 34 8.94 6.49 -9.66
C PHE A 34 8.16 7.31 -8.63
N GLU A 35 8.05 6.81 -7.41
CA GLU A 35 7.36 7.52 -6.30
C GLU A 35 8.11 8.79 -5.91
N GLY A 36 9.44 8.77 -6.02
CA GLY A 36 10.30 9.92 -5.80
C GLY A 36 10.58 10.21 -4.32
N ALA A 37 11.18 11.36 -4.05
CA ALA A 37 11.69 11.71 -2.72
C ALA A 37 10.61 12.05 -1.68
N GLU A 38 9.35 12.23 -2.11
CA GLU A 38 8.24 12.56 -1.23
C GLU A 38 7.61 11.35 -0.54
N TYR A 39 7.99 10.14 -0.97
CA TYR A 39 7.53 8.88 -0.40
C TYR A 39 8.70 8.06 0.14
N SER A 40 8.49 7.42 1.28
CA SER A 40 9.46 6.50 1.88
C SER A 40 8.88 5.09 1.92
N ARG A 41 9.61 4.13 1.35
CA ARG A 41 9.25 2.71 1.45
C ARG A 41 9.46 2.22 2.88
N THR A 42 8.40 1.72 3.47
CA THR A 42 8.37 1.18 4.84
C THR A 42 7.77 -0.21 4.83
N THR A 43 8.19 -1.08 5.76
CA THR A 43 7.57 -2.39 5.94
C THR A 43 6.47 -2.30 6.98
N LEU A 44 5.25 -2.65 6.60
CA LEU A 44 4.07 -2.62 7.47
C LEU A 44 3.35 -3.96 7.46
N LYS A 45 2.68 -4.28 8.57
CA LYS A 45 1.80 -5.45 8.66
C LYS A 45 0.47 -5.14 7.99
N VAL A 46 0.10 -5.96 7.02
CA VAL A 46 -1.18 -5.85 6.30
C VAL A 46 -2.00 -7.12 6.50
N THR A 47 -3.32 -6.95 6.48
CA THR A 47 -4.27 -8.07 6.60
C THR A 47 -4.85 -8.38 5.23
N VAL A 48 -4.79 -9.64 4.82
CA VAL A 48 -5.34 -10.09 3.54
C VAL A 48 -6.84 -10.31 3.69
N HIS A 49 -7.64 -9.69 2.81
CA HIS A 49 -9.10 -9.83 2.81
C HIS A 49 -9.61 -10.99 1.92
N GLY A 50 -8.80 -11.47 0.98
CA GLY A 50 -9.16 -12.55 0.04
C GLY A 50 -8.26 -13.78 0.12
N HIS A 51 -8.65 -14.86 -0.55
CA HIS A 51 -7.78 -16.03 -0.72
C HIS A 51 -6.72 -15.76 -1.79
N VAL A 52 -5.46 -15.99 -1.44
CA VAL A 52 -4.31 -15.90 -2.35
C VAL A 52 -3.66 -17.29 -2.41
N PRO A 53 -3.70 -17.97 -3.57
CA PRO A 53 -3.03 -19.25 -3.75
C PRO A 53 -1.52 -19.18 -3.52
N ALA A 54 -0.94 -20.23 -2.94
CA ALA A 54 0.48 -20.33 -2.59
C ALA A 54 1.40 -19.95 -3.75
N ARG A 55 1.07 -20.34 -4.99
CA ARG A 55 1.89 -20.02 -6.18
C ARG A 55 2.17 -18.52 -6.38
N PHE A 56 1.35 -17.64 -5.81
CA PHE A 56 1.52 -16.19 -5.86
C PHE A 56 2.13 -15.61 -4.58
N THR A 57 2.24 -16.37 -3.50
CA THR A 57 2.86 -15.90 -2.25
C THR A 57 4.38 -15.92 -2.37
N MET A 58 5.07 -15.18 -1.50
CA MET A 58 6.53 -15.10 -1.54
C MET A 58 7.21 -16.45 -1.26
N ASP A 59 6.68 -17.23 -0.31
CA ASP A 59 7.26 -18.52 0.07
C ASP A 59 6.86 -19.67 -0.89
N LYS A 60 5.80 -19.49 -1.68
CA LYS A 60 5.22 -20.50 -2.57
C LYS A 60 4.83 -21.81 -1.89
N THR A 61 4.74 -21.81 -0.56
CA THR A 61 4.49 -23.01 0.25
C THR A 61 3.09 -23.02 0.83
N ARG A 62 2.51 -21.85 1.10
CA ARG A 62 1.21 -21.74 1.76
C ARG A 62 0.33 -20.69 1.12
N ASP A 63 -0.96 -21.01 1.04
CA ASP A 63 -2.01 -20.06 0.68
C ASP A 63 -2.13 -18.99 1.77
N CYS A 64 -2.41 -17.74 1.39
CA CYS A 64 -2.90 -16.73 2.32
C CYS A 64 -4.43 -16.77 2.31
N VAL A 65 -5.05 -17.00 3.46
CA VAL A 65 -6.50 -16.94 3.62
C VAL A 65 -6.92 -15.59 4.20
N THR A 66 -8.21 -15.26 4.09
CA THR A 66 -8.78 -14.07 4.73
C THR A 66 -8.40 -14.00 6.21
N GLY A 67 -7.91 -12.85 6.65
CA GLY A 67 -7.43 -12.61 8.01
C GLY A 67 -5.95 -12.93 8.24
N THR A 68 -5.23 -13.45 7.25
CA THR A 68 -3.77 -13.65 7.36
C THR A 68 -3.07 -12.30 7.41
N THR A 69 -2.18 -12.11 8.40
CA THR A 69 -1.31 -10.94 8.50
C THR A 69 0.07 -11.24 7.92
N LEU A 70 0.60 -10.32 7.12
CA LEU A 70 1.94 -10.44 6.54
C LEU A 70 2.64 -9.07 6.49
N ASP A 71 3.96 -9.09 6.44
CA ASP A 71 4.77 -7.89 6.23
C ASP A 71 4.80 -7.54 4.73
N ALA A 72 4.48 -6.30 4.39
CA ALA A 72 4.47 -5.80 3.03
C ALA A 72 5.20 -4.45 2.93
N PHE A 73 5.80 -4.20 1.76
CA PHE A 73 6.35 -2.88 1.46
C PHE A 73 5.24 -1.92 1.07
N VAL A 74 5.23 -0.75 1.69
CA VAL A 74 4.25 0.31 1.50
C VAL A 74 4.98 1.64 1.35
N TYR A 75 4.51 2.50 0.45
CA TYR A 75 5.03 3.85 0.26
C TYR A 75 4.21 4.84 1.10
N VAL A 76 4.84 5.39 2.13
CA VAL A 76 4.22 6.37 3.02
C VAL A 76 4.70 7.75 2.61
N PHE A 77 3.78 8.70 2.48
CA PHE A 77 4.11 10.08 2.16
C PHE A 77 4.83 10.73 3.33
N THR A 78 6.04 11.22 3.06
CA THR A 78 6.93 11.91 4.02
C THR A 78 7.29 13.33 3.58
N GLY A 79 6.75 13.79 2.44
CA GLY A 79 6.93 15.14 1.95
C GLY A 79 6.14 16.22 2.74
N PRO A 80 6.18 17.48 2.28
CA PRO A 80 5.41 18.57 2.87
C PRO A 80 3.91 18.30 2.80
N LEU A 81 3.21 18.38 3.93
CA LEU A 81 1.76 18.12 4.02
C LEU A 81 0.91 19.06 3.14
N GLU A 82 1.43 20.23 2.79
CA GLU A 82 0.81 21.18 1.86
C GLU A 82 0.64 20.64 0.43
N HIS A 83 1.37 19.58 0.06
CA HIS A 83 1.18 18.88 -1.21
C HIS A 83 0.00 17.89 -1.17
N LEU A 84 -0.55 17.59 0.01
CA LEU A 84 -1.68 16.69 0.19
C LEU A 84 -3.00 17.47 0.35
N ASP A 85 -4.06 16.93 -0.25
CA ASP A 85 -5.43 17.37 0.04
C ASP A 85 -5.90 16.71 1.35
N LEU A 86 -5.62 17.37 2.47
CA LEU A 86 -6.03 16.91 3.81
C LEU A 86 -7.50 17.24 4.14
N THR A 87 -8.24 17.87 3.23
CA THR A 87 -9.61 18.32 3.53
C THR A 87 -10.63 17.17 3.57
N ARG A 88 -10.27 16.01 3.01
CA ARG A 88 -11.12 14.83 2.93
C ARG A 88 -10.31 13.54 2.90
N PRO A 89 -10.80 12.44 3.51
CA PRO A 89 -10.21 11.13 3.31
C PRO A 89 -10.39 10.70 1.86
N TRP A 90 -9.39 10.00 1.33
CA TRP A 90 -9.44 9.47 -0.02
C TRP A 90 -10.52 8.38 -0.14
N ASN A 91 -11.26 8.39 -1.26
CA ASN A 91 -12.32 7.42 -1.53
C ASN A 91 -12.13 6.83 -2.93
N TYR A 92 -11.86 5.53 -2.99
CA TYR A 92 -11.61 4.79 -4.23
C TYR A 92 -12.79 4.83 -5.21
N GLU A 93 -14.02 4.69 -4.72
CA GLU A 93 -15.21 4.69 -5.59
C GLU A 93 -15.52 6.08 -6.15
N ALA A 94 -15.20 7.15 -5.40
CA ALA A 94 -15.27 8.51 -5.92
C ALA A 94 -14.22 8.73 -7.02
N PHE A 95 -12.98 8.25 -6.79
CA PHE A 95 -11.89 8.35 -7.76
C PHE A 95 -12.22 7.65 -9.09
N LYS A 96 -12.74 6.41 -9.03
CA LYS A 96 -13.17 5.63 -10.22
C LYS A 96 -14.31 6.28 -11.04
N ARG A 97 -15.11 7.15 -10.42
CA ARG A 97 -16.20 7.83 -11.13
C ARG A 97 -15.71 9.08 -11.85
N GLU A 98 -14.65 9.70 -11.33
CA GLU A 98 -14.10 10.96 -11.83
C GLU A 98 -13.00 10.76 -12.89
N HIS A 99 -12.47 9.54 -13.03
CA HIS A 99 -11.41 9.15 -13.98
C HIS A 99 -11.76 7.82 -14.65
#